data_AF-A0A934B7S1-F1
#
_entry.id   AF-A0A934B7S1-F1
#
_cell.length_a   1.000
_cell.length_b   1.000
_cell.length_c   1.000
_cell.angle_alpha   90.00
_cell.angle_beta   90.00
_cell.angle_gamma   90.00
#
_symmetry.space_group_name_H-M   'P 1'
#
loop_
_entity.id
_entity.type
_entity.pdbx_description
1 polymer ?
#
loop_
_entity_poly.entity_id
_entity_poly.type
_entity_poly.pdbx_seq_one_letter_code
_entity_poly.pdbx_strand_id
1 'polypeptide(L)'
;MIRKTAFLSLLLIFLFNTTIFSGTALPDTGQTKCYRGVSPYDEIPCADAGQDGAYEYFCDDDSDTYIDSSIDGTCTVSGCEPQGCQTTPGDDCNDSNPLEHPNQNWYQDTDNDLYSSGDITVQCSRLAGYIIASELTATSGDCNDENTAVNPGAAETCDKIDNNCDGQIDEGLTTTYYRDADSDTYGDAVATINACSQPAGYVSNNADCNDSNAAINPGATEICDGIDNDCDRQIDEGFDADSDTMPDCSDNCSSEANTDQSDVDYDGVGDVCDVCPDDKTNTCNTNRSAGQSIGSGGGRLSTPDGSISITVPTGALNTDTSLSITEIGTSYEISTKLGKGIALFGVSIQRKGLVFNIPITITFTWPDTDNDGTIDGTNINEENVRITKDNLVLTDKCKFESGCNATANTFTFQILSLSEFTLAAFGEPTLAELSYFAASLYKGNVLVKWETTTEIDCAGFNVWRSETENGEHTKLNQSLIPCKGDGSQYEFIDKTTTKENGYYYKLEDIDLHGTSTFHNPVSVTGK
;
A
#
# COMPACT_ATOMS: atom_id res chain seq x y z
N MET A 1 0.71 -26.26 -49.36
CA MET A 1 -0.36 -26.11 -50.37
C MET A 1 -0.38 -24.65 -50.80
N ILE A 2 -0.40 -24.39 -52.12
CA ILE A 2 -0.65 -23.10 -52.79
C ILE A 2 0.53 -22.10 -52.80
N ARG A 3 0.87 -21.35 -53.85
CA ARG A 3 1.01 -21.49 -55.33
C ARG A 3 1.38 -20.07 -55.83
N LYS A 4 2.27 -19.98 -56.83
CA LYS A 4 2.51 -18.83 -57.75
C LYS A 4 3.32 -17.66 -57.12
N THR A 5 4.26 -17.00 -57.81
CA THR A 5 4.20 -16.54 -59.20
C THR A 5 5.60 -16.30 -59.76
N ALA A 6 5.77 -16.57 -61.05
CA ALA A 6 6.96 -16.33 -61.86
C ALA A 6 7.19 -14.84 -62.14
N PHE A 7 8.45 -14.41 -62.24
CA PHE A 7 8.84 -13.20 -62.95
C PHE A 7 9.75 -13.55 -64.12
N LEU A 8 9.25 -13.15 -65.28
CA LEU A 8 9.81 -13.26 -66.62
C LEU A 8 10.76 -12.08 -66.82
N SER A 9 12.02 -12.32 -67.23
CA SER A 9 12.86 -11.25 -67.77
C SER A 9 13.33 -11.63 -69.17
N LEU A 10 12.98 -10.73 -70.08
CA LEU A 10 13.06 -10.78 -71.53
C LEU A 10 14.42 -10.17 -71.92
N LEU A 11 15.32 -10.93 -72.55
CA LEU A 11 16.50 -10.35 -73.20
C LEU A 11 16.45 -10.64 -74.71
N LEU A 12 16.32 -9.52 -75.44
CA LEU A 12 16.33 -9.37 -76.89
C LEU A 12 17.62 -9.95 -77.50
N ILE A 13 17.46 -10.87 -78.45
CA ILE A 13 18.52 -11.29 -79.38
C ILE A 13 18.39 -10.41 -80.63
N PHE A 14 19.32 -9.49 -80.83
CA PHE A 14 19.48 -8.78 -82.10
C PHE A 14 20.45 -9.57 -82.99
N LEU A 15 19.89 -10.24 -84.00
CA LEU A 15 20.62 -10.77 -85.15
C LEU A 15 20.89 -9.61 -86.11
N PHE A 16 22.16 -9.19 -86.25
CA PHE A 16 22.59 -8.43 -87.41
C PHE A 16 23.29 -9.35 -88.41
N ASN A 17 22.64 -9.41 -89.57
CA ASN A 17 22.99 -10.18 -90.75
C ASN A 17 23.86 -9.27 -91.65
N THR A 18 25.15 -9.55 -91.79
CA THR A 18 26.00 -8.88 -92.79
C THR A 18 26.61 -9.92 -93.73
N THR A 19 26.14 -9.81 -94.96
CA THR A 19 26.56 -10.48 -96.19
C THR A 19 28.08 -10.56 -96.37
N ILE A 20 28.59 -11.78 -96.46
CA ILE A 20 29.94 -12.09 -96.91
C ILE A 20 29.96 -11.98 -98.44
N PHE A 21 30.70 -10.98 -98.96
CA PHE A 21 31.03 -10.89 -100.38
C PHE A 21 32.14 -11.90 -100.70
N SER A 22 31.84 -12.86 -101.55
CA SER A 22 32.81 -13.75 -102.19
C SER A 22 33.53 -12.99 -103.32
N GLY A 23 34.75 -12.53 -103.03
CA GLY A 23 35.69 -12.03 -104.03
C GLY A 23 36.67 -13.12 -104.43
N THR A 24 36.49 -13.67 -105.63
CA THR A 24 37.42 -14.58 -106.30
C THR A 24 38.77 -13.89 -106.56
N ALA A 25 39.87 -14.60 -106.27
CA ALA A 25 41.22 -14.21 -106.64
C ALA A 25 41.38 -13.99 -108.15
N LEU A 26 42.10 -12.92 -108.53
CA LEU A 26 42.73 -12.78 -109.85
C LEU A 26 44.25 -12.97 -109.68
N PRO A 27 44.92 -13.67 -110.60
CA PRO A 27 46.36 -13.87 -110.54
C PRO A 27 47.07 -12.68 -111.22
N ASP A 28 48.08 -12.07 -110.60
CA ASP A 28 49.28 -11.70 -111.35
C ASP A 28 50.49 -11.29 -110.50
N THR A 29 51.63 -11.86 -110.92
CA THR A 29 53.05 -11.46 -110.82
C THR A 29 53.59 -10.69 -109.61
N GLY A 30 54.52 -11.33 -108.91
CA GLY A 30 55.43 -10.70 -107.96
C GLY A 30 56.34 -9.63 -108.59
N GLN A 31 55.83 -8.40 -108.67
CA GLN A 31 56.62 -7.18 -108.76
C GLN A 31 56.06 -6.12 -107.83
N THR A 32 56.91 -5.65 -106.93
CA THR A 32 56.71 -4.58 -105.96
C THR A 32 56.31 -3.27 -106.65
N LYS A 33 55.15 -2.69 -106.32
CA LYS A 33 54.82 -1.27 -106.61
C LYS A 33 53.98 -0.67 -105.47
N CYS A 34 54.52 0.31 -104.78
CA CYS A 34 53.82 1.14 -103.79
C CYS A 34 53.03 2.24 -104.51
N TYR A 35 51.77 2.46 -104.12
CA TYR A 35 50.97 3.61 -104.55
C TYR A 35 50.89 4.65 -103.43
N ARG A 36 51.35 5.87 -103.67
CA ARG A 36 50.88 7.07 -102.95
C ARG A 36 50.01 7.86 -103.92
N GLY A 37 48.74 8.06 -103.57
CA GLY A 37 47.77 8.70 -104.46
C GLY A 37 48.08 10.18 -104.68
N VAL A 38 48.38 10.56 -105.92
CA VAL A 38 47.75 11.66 -106.70
C VAL A 38 48.32 11.71 -108.13
N SER A 39 47.49 11.40 -109.13
CA SER A 39 47.58 11.79 -110.57
C SER A 39 48.75 11.26 -111.45
N PRO A 40 48.56 11.04 -112.78
CA PRO A 40 49.35 10.06 -113.53
C PRO A 40 50.12 10.63 -114.73
N TYR A 41 51.13 11.48 -114.55
CA TYR A 41 52.14 11.78 -115.60
C TYR A 41 53.39 12.38 -114.95
N ASP A 42 54.32 11.54 -114.48
CA ASP A 42 55.78 11.78 -114.43
C ASP A 42 56.46 10.57 -113.77
N GLU A 43 57.27 9.84 -114.54
CA GLU A 43 58.12 8.76 -114.02
C GLU A 43 59.45 9.35 -113.55
N ILE A 44 59.74 9.30 -112.24
CA ILE A 44 61.09 9.50 -111.71
C ILE A 44 61.51 8.19 -111.01
N PRO A 45 62.61 7.54 -111.42
CA PRO A 45 63.11 6.34 -110.77
C PRO A 45 63.71 6.67 -109.39
N CYS A 46 63.25 5.97 -108.34
CA CYS A 46 63.85 6.02 -107.01
C CYS A 46 65.22 5.33 -107.02
N ALA A 47 66.26 6.08 -107.35
CA ALA A 47 67.60 5.86 -106.85
C ALA A 47 68.00 7.16 -106.15
N ASP A 48 68.45 7.05 -104.89
CA ASP A 48 68.92 8.11 -103.98
C ASP A 48 67.94 8.63 -102.91
N ALA A 49 67.57 7.72 -102.00
CA ALA A 49 67.61 7.95 -100.54
C ALA A 49 68.04 6.60 -99.94
N GLY A 50 69.18 6.40 -99.28
CA GLY A 50 69.85 7.29 -98.34
C GLY A 50 69.44 6.93 -96.92
N GLN A 51 69.83 5.74 -96.46
CA GLN A 51 69.69 5.18 -95.09
C GLN A 51 68.27 4.89 -94.57
N ASP A 52 67.62 3.84 -95.08
CA ASP A 52 66.60 3.12 -94.28
C ASP A 52 67.27 1.89 -93.67
N GLY A 53 67.70 2.03 -92.41
CA GLY A 53 68.05 0.88 -91.57
C GLY A 53 66.77 0.11 -91.21
N ALA A 54 66.90 -1.17 -90.87
CA ALA A 54 65.79 -1.92 -90.30
C ALA A 54 65.33 -1.24 -88.99
N TYR A 55 64.08 -0.78 -88.93
CA TYR A 55 63.47 -0.23 -87.71
C TYR A 55 62.91 -1.40 -86.90
N GLU A 56 63.46 -1.63 -85.71
CA GLU A 56 62.92 -2.60 -84.76
C GLU A 56 61.60 -2.06 -84.19
N TYR A 57 60.62 -2.94 -84.00
CA TYR A 57 59.37 -2.61 -83.30
C TYR A 57 59.15 -3.56 -82.12
N PHE A 58 58.44 -3.05 -81.12
CA PHE A 58 58.11 -3.67 -79.84
C PHE A 58 56.60 -3.60 -79.68
N CYS A 59 55.95 -4.71 -79.35
CA CYS A 59 54.49 -4.83 -79.28
C CYS A 59 54.04 -5.04 -77.83
N ASP A 60 52.75 -4.78 -77.59
CA ASP A 60 52.04 -5.12 -76.36
C ASP A 60 51.39 -6.50 -76.57
N ASP A 61 52.00 -7.56 -76.03
CA ASP A 61 51.61 -8.95 -76.30
C ASP A 61 50.47 -9.43 -75.38
N ASP A 62 50.32 -8.86 -74.19
CA ASP A 62 49.28 -9.22 -73.22
C ASP A 62 48.10 -8.24 -73.14
N SER A 63 48.17 -7.17 -73.95
CA SER A 63 47.15 -6.14 -74.14
C SER A 63 46.89 -5.26 -72.91
N ASP A 64 47.89 -5.02 -72.07
CA ASP A 64 47.82 -4.19 -70.88
C ASP A 64 48.24 -2.73 -71.08
N THR A 65 48.59 -2.37 -72.32
CA THR A 65 49.07 -1.06 -72.81
C THR A 65 50.53 -0.73 -72.51
N TYR A 66 51.25 -1.58 -71.80
CA TYR A 66 52.70 -1.51 -71.67
C TYR A 66 53.35 -2.36 -72.77
N ILE A 67 54.59 -2.01 -73.14
CA ILE A 67 55.32 -2.63 -74.24
C ILE A 67 56.71 -2.97 -73.69
N ASP A 68 57.23 -4.16 -73.95
CA ASP A 68 58.57 -4.55 -73.48
C ASP A 68 59.69 -3.95 -74.35
N SER A 69 60.91 -4.15 -73.89
CA SER A 69 62.17 -3.86 -74.55
C SER A 69 62.66 -4.95 -75.51
N SER A 70 61.94 -6.07 -75.68
CA SER A 70 62.30 -7.16 -76.60
C SER A 70 61.79 -6.91 -78.03
N ILE A 71 62.64 -7.20 -79.02
CA ILE A 71 62.33 -6.94 -80.43
C ILE A 71 61.36 -8.01 -80.97
N ASP A 72 60.14 -7.60 -81.34
CA ASP A 72 59.14 -8.46 -81.99
C ASP A 72 59.33 -8.60 -83.49
N GLY A 73 59.95 -7.60 -84.11
CA GLY A 73 60.26 -7.66 -85.52
C GLY A 73 60.98 -6.43 -86.05
N THR A 74 61.16 -6.42 -87.38
CA THR A 74 61.81 -5.32 -88.08
C THR A 74 60.98 -4.86 -89.27
N CYS A 75 61.04 -3.57 -89.51
CA CYS A 75 60.21 -2.81 -90.43
C CYS A 75 61.15 -1.99 -91.34
N THR A 76 60.88 -1.94 -92.65
CA THR A 76 61.83 -1.40 -93.64
C THR A 76 61.69 0.10 -93.91
N VAL A 77 60.66 0.74 -93.34
CA VAL A 77 60.37 2.17 -93.52
C VAL A 77 59.81 2.75 -92.22
N SER A 78 60.14 3.99 -91.86
CA SER A 78 59.62 4.61 -90.63
C SER A 78 58.08 4.67 -90.61
N GLY A 79 57.44 4.23 -89.52
CA GLY A 79 55.98 4.23 -89.33
C GLY A 79 55.25 2.99 -89.88
N CYS A 80 55.95 1.86 -90.08
CA CYS A 80 55.38 0.60 -90.56
C CYS A 80 55.14 -0.46 -89.48
N GLU A 81 55.25 -0.09 -88.21
CA GLU A 81 54.91 -0.94 -87.08
C GLU A 81 53.42 -1.37 -87.11
N PRO A 82 53.09 -2.61 -86.71
CA PRO A 82 51.71 -3.04 -86.56
C PRO A 82 50.94 -2.20 -85.52
N GLN A 83 49.61 -2.21 -85.61
CA GLN A 83 48.76 -1.55 -84.60
C GLN A 83 48.98 -2.21 -83.23
N GLY A 84 49.32 -1.42 -82.21
CA GLY A 84 49.69 -1.92 -80.88
C GLY A 84 51.21 -2.02 -80.63
N CYS A 85 52.03 -1.62 -81.60
CA CYS A 85 53.48 -1.64 -81.47
C CYS A 85 54.08 -0.23 -81.59
N GLN A 86 55.32 -0.06 -81.12
CA GLN A 86 56.08 1.18 -81.21
C GLN A 86 57.52 0.93 -81.66
N THR A 87 58.23 1.98 -82.10
CA THR A 87 59.62 1.89 -82.57
C THR A 87 60.65 2.28 -81.50
N THR A 88 60.20 2.48 -80.26
CA THR A 88 61.06 2.75 -79.09
C THR A 88 60.89 1.61 -78.09
N PRO A 89 61.98 1.02 -77.55
CA PRO A 89 61.85 0.01 -76.51
C PRO A 89 61.03 0.55 -75.33
N GLY A 90 60.06 -0.23 -74.85
CA GLY A 90 59.30 0.13 -73.65
C GLY A 90 59.94 -0.43 -72.38
N ASP A 91 59.21 -0.37 -71.27
CA ASP A 91 59.67 -0.74 -69.93
C ASP A 91 58.81 -1.83 -69.27
N ASP A 92 57.95 -2.51 -70.04
CA ASP A 92 57.20 -3.65 -69.52
C ASP A 92 58.14 -4.76 -69.03
N CYS A 93 57.83 -5.33 -67.88
CA CYS A 93 58.63 -6.40 -67.29
C CYS A 93 58.12 -7.79 -67.60
N ASN A 94 56.88 -7.96 -68.05
CA ASN A 94 56.34 -9.27 -68.38
C ASN A 94 55.21 -9.19 -69.42
N ASP A 95 55.62 -9.17 -70.68
CA ASP A 95 54.78 -9.08 -71.89
C ASP A 95 53.92 -10.33 -72.16
N SER A 96 53.65 -11.12 -71.13
CA SER A 96 52.79 -12.29 -71.15
C SER A 96 51.83 -12.30 -69.95
N ASN A 97 51.91 -11.31 -69.07
CA ASN A 97 51.10 -11.20 -67.87
C ASN A 97 50.70 -9.73 -67.63
N PRO A 98 49.43 -9.36 -67.92
CA PRO A 98 48.96 -7.97 -67.92
C PRO A 98 48.86 -7.33 -66.53
N LEU A 99 49.36 -8.03 -65.51
CA LEU A 99 49.38 -7.63 -64.11
C LEU A 99 50.78 -7.26 -63.61
N GLU A 100 51.82 -7.49 -64.42
CA GLU A 100 53.22 -7.24 -64.10
C GLU A 100 53.78 -6.18 -65.03
N HIS A 101 53.51 -4.92 -64.69
CA HIS A 101 53.90 -3.76 -65.49
C HIS A 101 54.52 -2.65 -64.62
N PRO A 102 55.15 -1.63 -65.24
CA PRO A 102 55.70 -0.48 -64.53
C PRO A 102 54.70 0.21 -63.62
N ASN A 103 55.17 0.66 -62.45
CA ASN A 103 54.36 1.34 -61.43
C ASN A 103 53.19 0.52 -60.87
N GLN A 104 53.25 -0.81 -60.96
CA GLN A 104 52.22 -1.66 -60.37
C GLN A 104 52.28 -1.64 -58.83
N ASN A 105 51.10 -1.50 -58.21
CA ASN A 105 50.95 -1.58 -56.76
C ASN A 105 50.77 -3.03 -56.32
N TRP A 106 51.66 -3.50 -55.46
CA TRP A 106 51.65 -4.82 -54.86
C TRP A 106 51.37 -4.68 -53.37
N TYR A 107 50.31 -5.33 -52.91
CA TYR A 107 49.86 -5.34 -51.52
C TYR A 107 50.40 -6.59 -50.84
N GLN A 108 50.99 -6.43 -49.65
CA GLN A 108 51.49 -7.55 -48.88
C GLN A 108 50.33 -8.40 -48.34
N ASP A 109 50.43 -9.71 -48.51
CA ASP A 109 49.53 -10.74 -47.96
C ASP A 109 50.43 -11.92 -47.59
N THR A 110 50.92 -11.91 -46.34
CA THR A 110 51.99 -12.82 -45.90
C THR A 110 51.45 -14.22 -45.59
N ASP A 111 50.21 -14.33 -45.12
CA ASP A 111 49.59 -15.59 -44.72
C ASP A 111 48.63 -16.20 -45.76
N ASN A 112 48.31 -15.47 -46.83
CA ASN A 112 47.49 -15.85 -47.98
C ASN A 112 45.99 -16.00 -47.66
N ASP A 113 45.43 -15.15 -46.80
CA ASP A 113 43.98 -15.10 -46.53
C ASP A 113 43.20 -14.10 -47.39
N LEU A 114 43.88 -13.41 -48.30
CA LEU A 114 43.36 -12.38 -49.21
C LEU A 114 42.95 -11.07 -48.53
N TYR A 115 43.41 -10.82 -47.30
CA TYR A 115 43.41 -9.52 -46.67
C TYR A 115 44.85 -9.00 -46.62
N SER A 116 44.99 -7.69 -46.55
CA SER A 116 46.30 -7.04 -46.47
C SER A 116 46.30 -6.08 -45.29
N SER A 117 47.43 -5.98 -44.60
CA SER A 117 47.68 -4.96 -43.59
C SER A 117 47.69 -3.53 -44.16
N GLY A 118 47.79 -3.37 -45.48
CA GLY A 118 47.89 -2.08 -46.18
C GLY A 118 49.31 -1.69 -46.55
N ASP A 119 50.28 -2.58 -46.31
CA ASP A 119 51.66 -2.42 -46.78
C ASP A 119 51.72 -2.60 -48.30
N ILE A 120 52.22 -1.56 -48.99
CA ILE A 120 52.27 -1.49 -50.46
C ILE A 120 53.73 -1.35 -50.90
N THR A 121 54.13 -2.15 -51.87
CA THR A 121 55.35 -1.95 -52.65
C THR A 121 54.99 -1.64 -54.10
N VAL A 122 55.71 -0.68 -54.71
CA VAL A 122 55.59 -0.36 -56.13
C VAL A 122 56.80 -0.91 -56.87
N GLN A 123 56.57 -1.85 -57.77
CA GLN A 123 57.62 -2.44 -58.61
C GLN A 123 56.99 -3.15 -59.81
N CYS A 124 57.82 -3.52 -60.77
CA CYS A 124 57.34 -4.10 -62.01
C CYS A 124 56.85 -5.55 -61.83
N SER A 125 57.70 -6.46 -61.35
CA SER A 125 57.36 -7.88 -61.19
C SER A 125 56.85 -8.23 -59.79
N ARG A 126 56.02 -9.28 -59.68
CA ARG A 126 55.47 -9.77 -58.41
C ARG A 126 56.58 -10.28 -57.46
N LEU A 127 56.58 -9.80 -56.21
CA LEU A 127 57.34 -10.41 -55.13
C LEU A 127 56.54 -11.53 -54.44
N ALA A 128 57.25 -12.50 -53.87
CA ALA A 128 56.61 -13.52 -53.03
C ALA A 128 55.95 -12.88 -51.81
N GLY A 129 54.72 -13.28 -51.48
CA GLY A 129 53.92 -12.69 -50.40
C GLY A 129 53.28 -11.34 -50.75
N TYR A 130 53.30 -10.95 -52.03
CA TYR A 130 52.61 -9.77 -52.51
C TYR A 130 51.62 -10.13 -53.62
N ILE A 131 50.45 -9.50 -53.58
CA ILE A 131 49.33 -9.73 -54.50
C ILE A 131 48.73 -8.40 -54.96
N ILE A 132 47.92 -8.40 -56.01
CA ILE A 132 47.33 -7.16 -56.54
C ILE A 132 45.96 -6.88 -55.91
N ALA A 133 45.51 -5.62 -55.96
CA ALA A 133 44.22 -5.22 -55.39
C ALA A 133 43.02 -6.02 -55.90
N SER A 134 43.03 -6.48 -57.16
CA SER A 134 41.93 -7.28 -57.73
C SER A 134 41.94 -8.75 -57.29
N GLU A 135 43.03 -9.22 -56.67
CA GLU A 135 43.13 -10.56 -56.09
C GLU A 135 42.73 -10.57 -54.59
N LEU A 136 42.70 -9.39 -53.93
CA LEU A 136 42.36 -9.24 -52.52
C LEU A 136 40.85 -9.12 -52.29
N THR A 137 40.41 -9.57 -51.11
CA THR A 137 39.10 -9.21 -50.54
C THR A 137 39.14 -7.78 -49.98
N ALA A 138 40.23 -7.40 -49.32
CA ALA A 138 40.46 -6.03 -48.86
C ALA A 138 41.94 -5.63 -48.98
N THR A 139 42.18 -4.38 -49.38
CA THR A 139 43.53 -3.81 -49.59
C THR A 139 44.19 -3.25 -48.33
N SER A 140 43.50 -3.32 -47.20
CA SER A 140 43.94 -2.84 -45.89
C SER A 140 43.00 -3.38 -44.81
N GLY A 141 43.46 -3.42 -43.56
CA GLY A 141 42.62 -3.72 -42.40
C GLY A 141 42.84 -5.10 -41.81
N ASP A 142 43.73 -5.91 -42.39
CA ASP A 142 44.26 -7.09 -41.70
C ASP A 142 45.06 -6.64 -40.47
N CYS A 143 44.63 -7.09 -39.29
CA CYS A 143 45.28 -6.76 -38.02
C CYS A 143 46.38 -7.76 -37.64
N ASN A 144 46.51 -8.90 -38.34
CA ASN A 144 47.59 -9.85 -38.17
C ASN A 144 47.88 -10.65 -39.47
N ASP A 145 48.66 -10.02 -40.36
CA ASP A 145 49.10 -10.55 -41.67
C ASP A 145 49.91 -11.87 -41.61
N GLU A 146 50.24 -12.37 -40.41
CA GLU A 146 50.90 -13.67 -40.21
C GLU A 146 49.92 -14.79 -39.80
N ASN A 147 48.62 -14.51 -39.65
CA ASN A 147 47.61 -15.45 -39.17
C ASN A 147 46.27 -15.35 -39.90
N THR A 148 46.02 -16.31 -40.79
CA THR A 148 44.83 -16.41 -41.66
C THR A 148 43.47 -16.48 -40.94
N ALA A 149 43.48 -16.64 -39.62
CA ALA A 149 42.27 -16.64 -38.78
C ALA A 149 41.96 -15.27 -38.17
N VAL A 150 42.77 -14.24 -38.42
CA VAL A 150 42.66 -12.91 -37.84
C VAL A 150 42.62 -11.87 -38.96
N ASN A 151 41.41 -11.58 -39.45
CA ASN A 151 41.18 -10.65 -40.55
C ASN A 151 39.75 -10.11 -40.52
N PRO A 152 39.44 -9.01 -41.23
CA PRO A 152 38.11 -8.39 -41.26
C PRO A 152 36.91 -9.29 -41.60
N GLY A 153 37.15 -10.45 -42.22
CA GLY A 153 36.11 -11.42 -42.58
C GLY A 153 36.02 -12.63 -41.66
N ALA A 154 36.88 -12.74 -40.65
CA ALA A 154 36.90 -13.86 -39.72
C ALA A 154 35.69 -13.80 -38.78
N ALA A 155 35.29 -14.97 -38.29
CA ALA A 155 34.32 -15.05 -37.20
C ALA A 155 35.07 -15.03 -35.87
N GLU A 156 34.50 -14.35 -34.88
CA GLU A 156 35.05 -14.35 -33.53
C GLU A 156 35.18 -15.77 -32.98
N THR A 157 36.27 -15.99 -32.25
CA THR A 157 36.50 -17.16 -31.43
C THR A 157 36.86 -16.69 -30.04
N CYS A 158 36.42 -17.40 -29.00
CA CYS A 158 36.77 -16.97 -27.65
C CYS A 158 38.20 -17.39 -27.25
N ASP A 159 39.18 -16.65 -27.73
CA ASP A 159 40.59 -16.85 -27.48
C ASP A 159 41.30 -15.59 -26.96
N LYS A 160 40.55 -14.50 -26.73
CA LYS A 160 41.02 -13.17 -26.31
C LYS A 160 41.78 -12.43 -27.39
N ILE A 161 41.57 -12.80 -28.65
CA ILE A 161 42.05 -12.10 -29.83
C ILE A 161 40.84 -11.47 -30.51
N ASP A 162 41.02 -10.28 -31.07
CA ASP A 162 40.06 -9.68 -32.00
C ASP A 162 40.24 -10.38 -33.36
N ASN A 163 39.44 -11.41 -33.64
CA ASN A 163 39.63 -12.20 -34.86
C ASN A 163 39.16 -11.43 -36.08
N ASN A 164 38.11 -10.62 -35.96
CA ASN A 164 37.50 -9.90 -37.07
C ASN A 164 38.01 -8.46 -37.26
N CYS A 165 39.01 -8.05 -36.48
CA CYS A 165 39.65 -6.74 -36.54
C CYS A 165 38.67 -5.54 -36.39
N ASP A 166 37.56 -5.70 -35.68
CA ASP A 166 36.57 -4.62 -35.48
C ASP A 166 36.89 -3.72 -34.26
N GLY A 167 37.91 -4.07 -33.48
CA GLY A 167 38.35 -3.39 -32.27
C GLY A 167 37.71 -3.90 -30.99
N GLN A 168 36.88 -4.94 -31.05
CA GLN A 168 36.32 -5.66 -29.92
C GLN A 168 36.97 -7.05 -29.80
N ILE A 169 36.95 -7.62 -28.61
CA ILE A 169 37.54 -8.93 -28.35
C ILE A 169 36.42 -9.87 -27.90
N ASP A 170 36.29 -11.01 -28.56
CA ASP A 170 35.34 -12.08 -28.27
C ASP A 170 33.86 -11.59 -28.22
N GLU A 171 33.49 -10.57 -29.01
CA GLU A 171 32.16 -9.97 -28.91
C GLU A 171 31.05 -10.93 -29.33
N GLY A 172 29.94 -10.91 -28.58
CA GLY A 172 28.83 -11.84 -28.78
C GLY A 172 29.12 -13.30 -28.36
N LEU A 173 30.33 -13.62 -27.88
CA LEU A 173 30.69 -14.95 -27.39
C LEU A 173 30.80 -15.07 -25.88
N THR A 174 30.96 -13.95 -25.16
CA THR A 174 30.99 -13.96 -23.69
C THR A 174 29.59 -14.04 -23.10
N THR A 175 29.43 -14.83 -22.05
CA THR A 175 28.26 -14.85 -21.17
C THR A 175 28.62 -14.18 -19.83
N THR A 176 27.66 -13.46 -19.24
CA THR A 176 27.82 -12.93 -17.88
C THR A 176 27.61 -14.05 -16.87
N TYR A 177 28.60 -14.27 -16.01
CA TYR A 177 28.55 -15.16 -14.85
C TYR A 177 28.59 -14.34 -13.56
N TYR A 178 28.00 -14.88 -12.50
CA TYR A 178 27.79 -14.23 -11.21
C TYR A 178 28.55 -15.01 -10.14
N ARG A 179 29.23 -14.32 -9.23
CA ARG A 179 30.04 -14.95 -8.18
C ARG A 179 29.14 -15.78 -7.27
N ASP A 180 29.62 -16.97 -6.92
CA ASP A 180 29.03 -17.89 -5.94
C ASP A 180 30.10 -18.14 -4.86
N ALA A 181 30.00 -17.43 -3.75
CA ALA A 181 31.04 -17.33 -2.74
C ALA A 181 30.94 -18.35 -1.62
N ASP A 182 29.72 -18.73 -1.27
CA ASP A 182 29.43 -19.73 -0.25
C ASP A 182 29.17 -21.13 -0.83
N SER A 183 29.21 -21.25 -2.17
CA SER A 183 29.16 -22.50 -2.93
C SER A 183 27.82 -23.22 -2.88
N ASP A 184 26.72 -22.47 -2.88
CA ASP A 184 25.35 -22.99 -2.87
C ASP A 184 24.69 -23.07 -4.26
N THR A 185 25.42 -22.68 -5.30
CA THR A 185 25.03 -22.66 -6.73
C THR A 185 24.18 -21.46 -7.17
N TYR A 186 23.92 -20.51 -6.29
CA TYR A 186 23.29 -19.24 -6.62
C TYR A 186 24.34 -18.13 -6.68
N GLY A 187 24.09 -17.12 -7.50
CA GLY A 187 25.08 -16.07 -7.77
C GLY A 187 24.63 -14.68 -7.34
N ASP A 188 25.56 -13.87 -6.87
CA ASP A 188 25.36 -12.45 -6.56
C ASP A 188 25.15 -11.62 -7.84
N ALA A 189 24.00 -10.96 -7.95
CA ALA A 189 23.64 -10.10 -9.07
C ALA A 189 24.59 -8.92 -9.31
N VAL A 190 25.36 -8.51 -8.31
CA VAL A 190 26.29 -7.38 -8.38
C VAL A 190 27.72 -7.82 -8.73
N ALA A 191 28.14 -9.00 -8.30
CA ALA A 191 29.48 -9.52 -8.52
C ALA A 191 29.58 -10.34 -9.82
N THR A 192 29.71 -9.64 -10.95
CA THR A 192 29.68 -10.26 -12.29
C THR A 192 31.03 -10.34 -12.99
N ILE A 193 31.20 -11.31 -13.88
CA ILE A 193 32.30 -11.39 -14.86
C ILE A 193 31.78 -11.85 -16.23
N ASN A 194 32.27 -11.26 -17.32
CA ASN A 194 32.04 -11.77 -18.66
C ASN A 194 33.11 -12.80 -19.02
N ALA A 195 32.70 -14.00 -19.38
CA ALA A 195 33.59 -15.09 -19.79
C ALA A 195 32.88 -16.02 -20.79
N CYS A 196 33.63 -16.80 -21.55
CA CYS A 196 33.05 -17.70 -22.55
C CYS A 196 32.70 -19.09 -22.00
N SER A 197 33.24 -19.41 -20.84
CA SER A 197 32.84 -20.58 -20.07
C SER A 197 32.82 -20.20 -18.59
N GLN A 198 32.02 -20.93 -17.81
CA GLN A 198 31.79 -20.67 -16.39
C GLN A 198 33.12 -20.69 -15.62
N PRO A 199 33.57 -19.55 -15.06
CA PRO A 199 34.75 -19.52 -14.22
C PRO A 199 34.53 -20.27 -12.91
N ALA A 200 35.61 -20.76 -12.29
CA ALA A 200 35.52 -21.36 -10.96
C ALA A 200 35.05 -20.33 -9.92
N GLY A 201 34.08 -20.68 -9.08
CA GLY A 201 33.47 -19.79 -8.10
C GLY A 201 32.45 -18.81 -8.68
N TYR A 202 31.93 -19.09 -9.87
CA TYR A 202 30.86 -18.32 -10.51
C TYR A 202 29.80 -19.26 -11.08
N VAL A 203 28.56 -18.79 -11.21
CA VAL A 203 27.39 -19.48 -11.78
C VAL A 203 26.67 -18.61 -12.80
N SER A 204 25.73 -19.18 -13.56
CA SER A 204 25.04 -18.47 -14.65
C SER A 204 23.76 -17.73 -14.21
N ASN A 205 23.31 -17.93 -12.97
CA ASN A 205 22.15 -17.26 -12.39
C ASN A 205 22.58 -16.15 -11.42
N ASN A 206 21.68 -15.23 -11.13
CA ASN A 206 21.93 -14.05 -10.29
C ASN A 206 20.93 -13.96 -9.13
N ALA A 207 20.50 -15.10 -8.62
CA ALA A 207 19.33 -15.18 -7.76
C ALA A 207 19.65 -15.24 -6.27
N ASP A 208 20.93 -15.15 -5.89
CA ASP A 208 21.34 -15.20 -4.49
C ASP A 208 21.05 -13.87 -3.77
N CYS A 209 20.32 -13.94 -2.65
CA CYS A 209 20.07 -12.79 -1.79
C CYS A 209 21.13 -12.61 -0.68
N ASN A 210 21.98 -13.61 -0.42
CA ASN A 210 23.09 -13.54 0.52
C ASN A 210 24.28 -14.45 0.12
N ASP A 211 25.15 -13.94 -0.75
CA ASP A 211 26.42 -14.54 -1.24
C ASP A 211 27.51 -14.70 -0.16
N SER A 212 27.11 -14.93 1.08
CA SER A 212 27.99 -15.26 2.20
C SER A 212 27.36 -16.30 3.12
N ASN A 213 26.16 -16.78 2.83
CA ASN A 213 25.45 -17.78 3.59
C ASN A 213 24.64 -18.74 2.70
N ALA A 214 25.19 -19.93 2.47
CA ALA A 214 24.60 -21.01 1.68
C ALA A 214 23.24 -21.54 2.16
N ALA A 215 22.72 -21.06 3.30
CA ALA A 215 21.40 -21.36 3.79
C ALA A 215 20.34 -20.31 3.38
N ILE A 216 20.74 -19.23 2.71
CA ILE A 216 19.88 -18.13 2.29
C ILE A 216 19.97 -17.99 0.77
N ASN A 217 19.10 -18.71 0.06
CA ASN A 217 19.04 -18.75 -1.40
C ASN A 217 17.69 -19.28 -1.90
N PRO A 218 17.32 -19.10 -3.18
CA PRO A 218 16.04 -19.54 -3.75
C PRO A 218 15.67 -21.02 -3.65
N GLY A 219 16.61 -21.89 -3.25
CA GLY A 219 16.35 -23.31 -3.01
C GLY A 219 16.30 -23.67 -1.53
N ALA A 220 16.50 -22.71 -0.63
CA ALA A 220 16.44 -22.92 0.80
C ALA A 220 15.00 -23.24 1.23
N THR A 221 14.87 -23.85 2.41
CA THR A 221 13.58 -24.05 3.06
C THR A 221 13.50 -23.01 4.17
N GLU A 222 12.37 -22.30 4.24
CA GLU A 222 12.11 -21.38 5.35
C GLU A 222 12.23 -22.06 6.71
N ILE A 223 12.83 -21.31 7.63
CA ILE A 223 12.95 -21.65 9.03
C ILE A 223 12.47 -20.42 9.78
N CYS A 224 11.60 -20.61 10.77
CA CYS A 224 11.06 -19.50 11.57
C CYS A 224 12.16 -18.83 12.43
N ASP A 225 12.94 -17.94 11.82
CA ASP A 225 14.09 -17.24 12.40
C ASP A 225 14.11 -15.73 12.09
N GLY A 226 13.09 -15.22 11.41
CA GLY A 226 12.94 -13.82 11.05
C GLY A 226 13.75 -13.40 9.83
N ILE A 227 14.26 -14.36 9.06
CA ILE A 227 15.03 -14.16 7.83
C ILE A 227 14.30 -14.84 6.68
N ASP A 228 14.12 -14.12 5.57
CA ASP A 228 13.75 -14.67 4.27
C ASP A 228 14.88 -15.62 3.79
N ASN A 229 14.72 -16.92 4.01
CA ASN A 229 15.75 -17.91 3.67
C ASN A 229 15.70 -18.27 2.18
N ASP A 230 14.51 -18.30 1.58
CA ASP A 230 14.30 -18.70 0.19
C ASP A 230 14.27 -17.54 -0.82
N CYS A 231 14.59 -16.33 -0.36
CA CYS A 231 14.69 -15.11 -1.17
C CYS A 231 13.39 -14.77 -1.95
N ASP A 232 12.22 -15.23 -1.52
CA ASP A 232 10.94 -14.96 -2.20
C ASP A 232 10.30 -13.62 -1.79
N ARG A 233 10.93 -12.91 -0.83
CA ARG A 233 10.53 -11.63 -0.22
C ARG A 233 9.41 -11.74 0.80
N GLN A 234 9.09 -12.95 1.25
CA GLN A 234 8.29 -13.23 2.43
C GLN A 234 9.26 -13.67 3.54
N ILE A 235 8.85 -13.48 4.78
CA ILE A 235 9.65 -13.86 5.94
C ILE A 235 8.87 -14.95 6.65
N ASP A 236 9.50 -16.10 6.85
CA ASP A 236 8.97 -17.23 7.61
C ASP A 236 7.59 -17.71 7.09
N GLU A 237 7.36 -17.78 5.77
CA GLU A 237 6.04 -18.20 5.28
C GLU A 237 5.75 -19.69 5.54
N GLY A 238 4.45 -19.99 5.69
CA GLY A 238 4.00 -21.31 6.11
C GLY A 238 4.03 -21.55 7.63
N PHE A 239 4.51 -20.57 8.40
CA PHE A 239 4.47 -20.54 9.86
C PHE A 239 3.45 -19.52 10.37
N ASP A 240 2.20 -19.52 9.88
CA ASP A 240 1.13 -18.61 10.32
C ASP A 240 -0.14 -19.43 10.59
N ALA A 241 -0.34 -19.83 11.85
CA ALA A 241 -1.38 -20.78 12.23
C ALA A 241 -2.79 -20.18 12.22
N ASP A 242 -2.94 -18.89 12.49
CA ASP A 242 -4.23 -18.20 12.59
C ASP A 242 -4.54 -17.24 11.43
N SER A 243 -3.61 -17.14 10.48
CA SER A 243 -3.71 -16.40 9.21
C SER A 243 -3.86 -14.89 9.38
N ASP A 244 -3.17 -14.31 10.35
CA ASP A 244 -3.21 -12.89 10.68
C ASP A 244 -2.08 -12.06 10.07
N THR A 245 -1.21 -12.70 9.28
CA THR A 245 0.00 -12.15 8.62
C THR A 245 1.23 -11.95 9.51
N MET A 246 1.20 -12.37 10.77
CA MET A 246 2.37 -12.48 11.62
C MET A 246 2.80 -13.95 11.74
N PRO A 247 4.08 -14.30 11.45
CA PRO A 247 4.54 -15.66 11.64
C PRO A 247 4.56 -16.08 13.13
N ASP A 248 4.15 -17.32 13.44
CA ASP A 248 4.06 -17.96 14.76
C ASP A 248 5.28 -17.73 15.65
N CYS A 249 6.50 -17.64 15.08
CA CYS A 249 7.72 -17.40 15.86
C CYS A 249 7.90 -15.94 16.30
N SER A 250 7.23 -15.01 15.63
CA SER A 250 7.19 -13.59 15.95
C SER A 250 5.82 -13.14 16.47
N ASP A 251 4.88 -14.08 16.57
CA ASP A 251 3.50 -13.84 16.98
C ASP A 251 3.32 -14.03 18.49
N ASN A 252 2.93 -12.95 19.18
CA ASN A 252 2.59 -12.97 20.59
C ASN A 252 1.21 -13.59 20.87
N CYS A 253 0.44 -13.96 19.84
CA CYS A 253 -0.79 -14.73 19.89
C CYS A 253 -0.94 -15.74 18.74
N SER A 254 -0.07 -16.77 18.69
CA SER A 254 0.02 -17.82 17.64
C SER A 254 -1.23 -18.67 17.31
N SER A 255 -2.41 -18.31 17.78
CA SER A 255 -3.67 -19.01 17.52
C SER A 255 -4.88 -18.09 17.45
N GLU A 256 -4.70 -16.79 17.70
CA GLU A 256 -5.76 -15.79 17.75
C GLU A 256 -5.30 -14.49 17.07
N ALA A 257 -5.80 -14.28 15.85
CA ALA A 257 -5.33 -13.23 14.95
C ALA A 257 -5.25 -11.83 15.58
N ASN A 258 -4.07 -11.23 15.57
CA ASN A 258 -3.74 -9.89 16.05
C ASN A 258 -2.55 -9.25 15.30
N THR A 259 -2.77 -8.85 14.04
CA THR A 259 -1.73 -8.24 13.17
C THR A 259 -0.97 -7.05 13.78
N ASP A 260 -1.53 -6.36 14.78
CA ASP A 260 -0.90 -5.22 15.45
C ASP A 260 0.06 -5.62 16.58
N GLN A 261 0.03 -6.89 17.00
CA GLN A 261 0.90 -7.47 18.01
C GLN A 261 0.93 -6.64 19.30
N SER A 262 -0.21 -6.05 19.66
CA SER A 262 -0.32 -5.25 20.87
C SER A 262 -0.06 -6.13 22.10
N ASP A 263 0.82 -5.65 22.98
CA ASP A 263 1.20 -6.25 24.26
C ASP A 263 1.49 -5.10 25.21
N VAL A 264 0.47 -4.66 25.96
CA VAL A 264 0.52 -3.42 26.76
C VAL A 264 1.42 -3.57 27.98
N ASP A 265 1.51 -4.76 28.58
CA ASP A 265 2.27 -4.99 29.80
C ASP A 265 3.64 -5.67 29.58
N TYR A 266 3.93 -6.03 28.33
CA TYR A 266 5.17 -6.60 27.83
C TYR A 266 5.50 -7.98 28.41
N ASP A 267 4.52 -8.81 28.72
CA ASP A 267 4.75 -10.18 29.22
C ASP A 267 5.07 -11.21 28.12
N GLY A 268 4.88 -10.83 26.85
CA GLY A 268 5.12 -11.66 25.68
C GLY A 268 3.89 -12.41 25.18
N VAL A 269 2.73 -12.26 25.82
CA VAL A 269 1.42 -12.71 25.35
C VAL A 269 0.68 -11.47 24.85
N GLY A 270 0.12 -11.52 23.64
CA GLY A 270 -0.56 -10.35 23.06
C GLY A 270 -1.92 -10.09 23.71
N ASP A 271 -2.37 -8.83 23.70
CA ASP A 271 -3.60 -8.36 24.35
C ASP A 271 -4.87 -9.17 23.96
N VAL A 272 -4.87 -9.76 22.76
CA VAL A 272 -6.00 -10.54 22.22
C VAL A 272 -6.11 -11.93 22.87
N CYS A 273 -4.98 -12.57 23.12
CA CYS A 273 -4.91 -13.90 23.72
C CYS A 273 -4.48 -13.88 25.20
N ASP A 274 -4.15 -12.70 25.73
CA ASP A 274 -3.86 -12.49 27.13
C ASP A 274 -5.15 -12.38 27.96
N VAL A 275 -5.14 -13.13 29.05
CA VAL A 275 -6.22 -13.16 30.03
C VAL A 275 -6.24 -11.86 30.85
N CYS A 276 -5.09 -11.18 30.95
CA CYS A 276 -4.90 -9.97 31.74
C CYS A 276 -4.07 -8.90 31.01
N PRO A 277 -4.56 -8.26 29.92
CA PRO A 277 -3.74 -7.42 29.01
C PRO A 277 -2.98 -6.23 29.63
N ASP A 278 -3.31 -5.83 30.86
CA ASP A 278 -2.69 -4.73 31.58
C ASP A 278 -1.87 -5.21 32.82
N ASP A 279 -1.76 -6.51 33.05
CA ASP A 279 -1.08 -7.12 34.21
C ASP A 279 -0.20 -8.31 33.80
N LYS A 280 1.08 -7.98 33.62
CA LYS A 280 2.18 -8.89 33.26
C LYS A 280 2.30 -10.15 34.11
N THR A 281 1.73 -10.12 35.33
CA THR A 281 1.79 -11.26 36.25
C THR A 281 0.62 -12.22 36.11
N ASN A 282 -0.33 -11.89 35.24
CA ASN A 282 -1.53 -12.67 34.98
C ASN A 282 -2.30 -12.95 36.28
N THR A 283 -2.26 -11.99 37.22
CA THR A 283 -2.93 -12.06 38.53
C THR A 283 -4.24 -11.27 38.58
N CYS A 284 -4.63 -10.66 37.46
CA CYS A 284 -5.92 -10.02 37.35
C CYS A 284 -7.01 -11.04 37.72
N ASN A 285 -7.98 -10.60 38.51
CA ASN A 285 -9.03 -11.50 38.96
C ASN A 285 -10.01 -11.71 37.80
N THR A 286 -9.80 -12.78 37.04
CA THR A 286 -10.63 -13.18 35.88
C THR A 286 -12.10 -13.46 36.22
N ASN A 287 -12.42 -13.60 37.52
CA ASN A 287 -13.78 -13.78 38.06
C ASN A 287 -14.38 -12.49 38.62
N ARG A 288 -13.67 -11.36 38.56
CA ARG A 288 -14.23 -10.05 38.84
C ARG A 288 -14.28 -9.31 37.52
N SER A 289 -15.48 -8.86 37.15
CA SER A 289 -15.62 -7.70 36.28
C SER A 289 -14.54 -6.70 36.66
N ALA A 290 -13.71 -6.29 35.70
CA ALA A 290 -12.86 -5.14 35.91
C ALA A 290 -13.75 -4.05 36.50
N GLY A 291 -13.52 -3.71 37.77
CA GLY A 291 -14.31 -2.72 38.49
C GLY A 291 -13.97 -1.37 37.89
N GLN A 292 -14.55 -1.05 36.73
CA GLN A 292 -14.31 0.20 36.05
C GLN A 292 -15.17 1.26 36.72
N SER A 293 -14.50 2.24 37.35
CA SER A 293 -15.17 3.47 37.78
C SER A 293 -15.50 4.27 36.53
N ILE A 294 -16.77 4.27 36.11
CA ILE A 294 -17.22 5.08 34.98
C ILE A 294 -17.31 6.53 35.47
N GLY A 295 -16.31 7.33 35.11
CA GLY A 295 -16.31 8.77 35.33
C GLY A 295 -17.27 9.52 34.39
N SER A 296 -17.29 10.85 34.46
CA SER A 296 -18.17 11.72 33.67
C SER A 296 -18.00 11.64 32.14
N GLY A 297 -17.01 10.89 31.65
CA GLY A 297 -16.75 10.67 30.22
C GLY A 297 -17.38 9.41 29.62
N GLY A 298 -18.04 8.56 30.42
CA GLY A 298 -18.60 7.28 29.97
C GLY A 298 -17.57 6.13 29.92
N GLY A 299 -18.02 4.93 29.54
CA GLY A 299 -17.22 3.70 29.49
C GLY A 299 -17.94 2.54 28.79
N ARG A 300 -17.26 1.42 28.53
CA ARG A 300 -17.78 0.24 27.84
C ARG A 300 -17.72 -0.97 28.78
N LEU A 301 -18.84 -1.67 28.99
CA LEU A 301 -18.92 -2.88 29.81
C LEU A 301 -19.27 -4.08 28.93
N SER A 302 -18.48 -5.15 29.05
CA SER A 302 -18.71 -6.44 28.40
C SER A 302 -18.58 -7.53 29.46
N THR A 303 -19.55 -8.45 29.54
CA THR A 303 -19.49 -9.58 30.48
C THR A 303 -19.75 -10.90 29.76
N PRO A 304 -18.87 -11.91 29.90
CA PRO A 304 -19.04 -13.22 29.26
C PRO A 304 -20.22 -14.05 29.81
N ASP A 305 -20.67 -13.77 31.03
CA ASP A 305 -21.69 -14.54 31.75
C ASP A 305 -23.10 -13.91 31.70
N GLY A 306 -23.24 -12.74 31.07
CA GLY A 306 -24.51 -12.01 31.03
C GLY A 306 -24.92 -11.41 32.38
N SER A 307 -24.00 -11.26 33.34
CA SER A 307 -24.23 -10.51 34.58
C SER A 307 -23.64 -9.11 34.46
N ILE A 308 -24.37 -8.07 34.87
CA ILE A 308 -23.85 -6.70 34.89
C ILE A 308 -24.08 -6.15 36.31
N SER A 309 -22.99 -5.76 36.97
CA SER A 309 -23.03 -5.08 38.27
C SER A 309 -22.80 -3.59 38.07
N ILE A 310 -23.73 -2.76 38.53
CA ILE A 310 -23.67 -1.31 38.42
C ILE A 310 -23.55 -0.72 39.83
N THR A 311 -22.45 -0.01 40.08
CA THR A 311 -22.24 0.72 41.33
C THR A 311 -22.59 2.18 41.13
N VAL A 312 -23.52 2.68 41.95
CA VAL A 312 -23.84 4.10 42.00
C VAL A 312 -22.71 4.83 42.76
N PRO A 313 -21.99 5.78 42.15
CA PRO A 313 -20.94 6.51 42.83
C PRO A 313 -21.48 7.36 43.99
N THR A 314 -20.68 7.58 45.04
CA THR A 314 -21.02 8.46 46.16
C THR A 314 -21.43 9.85 45.68
N GLY A 315 -22.57 10.34 46.15
CA GLY A 315 -23.13 11.64 45.73
C GLY A 315 -23.74 11.67 44.32
N ALA A 316 -23.74 10.59 43.53
CA ALA A 316 -24.38 10.61 42.22
C ALA A 316 -25.86 11.01 42.31
N LEU A 317 -26.56 10.70 43.42
CA LEU A 317 -27.97 11.05 43.65
C LEU A 317 -28.26 12.54 43.94
N ASN A 318 -27.24 13.40 43.99
CA ASN A 318 -27.39 14.84 44.19
C ASN A 318 -27.12 15.68 42.92
N THR A 319 -26.76 15.04 41.79
CA THR A 319 -26.53 15.67 40.47
C THR A 319 -26.96 14.75 39.32
N ASP A 320 -27.67 15.28 38.32
CA ASP A 320 -28.21 14.52 37.18
C ASP A 320 -27.17 13.59 36.52
N THR A 321 -27.41 12.27 36.56
CA THR A 321 -26.56 11.25 35.91
C THR A 321 -27.45 10.17 35.29
N SER A 322 -27.28 9.87 33.99
CA SER A 322 -28.06 8.83 33.28
C SER A 322 -27.18 7.70 32.79
N LEU A 323 -27.70 6.48 32.76
CA LEU A 323 -27.04 5.28 32.24
C LEU A 323 -27.85 4.70 31.07
N SER A 324 -27.20 4.39 29.95
CA SER A 324 -27.84 3.70 28.81
C SER A 324 -27.01 2.50 28.37
N ILE A 325 -27.66 1.37 28.14
CA ILE A 325 -27.04 0.13 27.63
C ILE A 325 -27.39 0.01 26.13
N THR A 326 -26.42 -0.31 25.27
CA THR A 326 -26.66 -0.49 23.81
C THR A 326 -25.90 -1.70 23.29
N GLU A 327 -26.49 -2.45 22.36
CA GLU A 327 -25.85 -3.59 21.69
C GLU A 327 -24.75 -3.12 20.72
N ILE A 328 -23.66 -3.89 20.60
CA ILE A 328 -22.58 -3.59 19.66
C ILE A 328 -23.04 -3.96 18.24
N GLY A 329 -23.35 -2.95 17.44
CA GLY A 329 -23.67 -3.10 16.02
C GLY A 329 -24.07 -1.77 15.39
N THR A 330 -23.07 -0.92 15.16
CA THR A 330 -23.11 0.50 14.75
C THR A 330 -23.47 1.49 15.87
N SER A 331 -22.43 2.22 16.27
CA SER A 331 -22.30 3.17 17.36
C SER A 331 -23.37 4.26 17.44
N TYR A 332 -23.78 4.62 18.66
CA TYR A 332 -24.28 5.96 19.01
C TYR A 332 -23.88 6.35 20.45
N GLU A 333 -23.65 7.64 20.64
CA GLU A 333 -23.14 8.29 21.85
C GLU A 333 -24.12 8.34 23.03
N ILE A 334 -23.55 8.50 24.22
CA ILE A 334 -24.23 8.82 25.48
C ILE A 334 -24.49 10.34 25.50
N SER A 335 -25.75 10.79 25.56
CA SER A 335 -26.05 12.22 25.78
C SER A 335 -27.29 12.46 26.64
N THR A 336 -27.26 13.52 27.46
CA THR A 336 -28.34 13.94 28.36
C THR A 336 -28.96 15.29 27.96
N LYS A 337 -30.25 15.49 28.30
CA LYS A 337 -30.93 16.80 28.32
C LYS A 337 -31.82 16.98 29.57
N LEU A 338 -31.42 17.97 30.39
CA LEU A 338 -32.17 19.01 31.14
C LEU A 338 -33.28 18.66 32.17
N GLY A 339 -33.11 19.16 33.42
CA GLY A 339 -34.20 19.80 34.20
C GLY A 339 -34.08 19.69 35.73
N LYS A 340 -34.16 20.83 36.45
CA LYS A 340 -34.04 20.94 37.92
C LYS A 340 -35.18 20.23 38.68
N GLY A 341 -34.81 19.42 39.67
CA GLY A 341 -35.67 19.00 40.78
C GLY A 341 -36.07 17.52 40.73
N ILE A 342 -35.78 16.80 41.82
CA ILE A 342 -36.06 15.37 42.06
C ILE A 342 -35.06 14.45 41.36
N ALA A 343 -34.31 13.67 42.15
CA ALA A 343 -33.27 12.76 41.68
C ALA A 343 -33.89 11.55 40.95
N LEU A 344 -34.24 11.75 39.68
CA LEU A 344 -34.66 10.73 38.73
C LEU A 344 -33.42 10.04 38.14
N PHE A 345 -33.14 8.80 38.53
CA PHE A 345 -32.17 7.94 37.84
C PHE A 345 -32.90 7.17 36.74
N GLY A 346 -33.03 7.78 35.56
CA GLY A 346 -33.44 7.03 34.38
C GLY A 346 -32.29 6.15 33.88
N VAL A 347 -32.46 4.83 33.89
CA VAL A 347 -31.67 3.91 33.05
C VAL A 347 -32.48 3.65 31.77
N SER A 348 -32.32 4.53 30.77
CA SER A 348 -33.00 4.34 29.49
C SER A 348 -32.19 3.40 28.60
N ILE A 349 -32.70 2.18 28.41
CA ILE A 349 -32.12 1.20 27.49
C ILE A 349 -32.91 1.26 26.18
N GLN A 350 -32.39 1.96 25.18
CA GLN A 350 -33.10 2.21 23.92
C GLN A 350 -32.80 1.13 22.87
N ARG A 351 -33.62 0.08 22.84
CA ARG A 351 -34.16 -0.59 21.64
C ARG A 351 -35.20 -1.61 22.09
N LYS A 352 -36.48 -1.27 21.94
CA LYS A 352 -37.61 -2.14 22.28
C LYS A 352 -37.61 -3.38 21.38
N GLY A 353 -37.65 -4.59 21.97
CA GLY A 353 -38.02 -5.81 21.26
C GLY A 353 -36.92 -6.86 21.00
N LEU A 354 -35.71 -6.71 21.54
CA LEU A 354 -34.70 -7.79 21.54
C LEU A 354 -34.97 -8.79 22.67
N VAL A 355 -34.85 -10.09 22.37
CA VAL A 355 -35.06 -11.20 23.31
C VAL A 355 -33.72 -11.90 23.55
N PHE A 356 -33.36 -12.11 24.81
CA PHE A 356 -32.16 -12.82 25.20
C PHE A 356 -32.43 -14.32 25.31
N ASN A 357 -31.49 -15.15 24.82
CA ASN A 357 -31.57 -16.60 24.92
C ASN A 357 -31.28 -17.11 26.35
N ILE A 358 -30.64 -16.28 27.17
CA ILE A 358 -30.38 -16.49 28.60
C ILE A 358 -30.85 -15.25 29.39
N PRO A 359 -31.42 -15.41 30.60
CA PRO A 359 -31.79 -14.27 31.44
C PRO A 359 -30.54 -13.48 31.84
N ILE A 360 -30.55 -12.17 31.59
CA ILE A 360 -29.51 -11.25 32.06
C ILE A 360 -29.85 -10.85 33.50
N THR A 361 -28.87 -10.94 34.40
CA THR A 361 -29.04 -10.52 35.79
C THR A 361 -28.50 -9.10 35.96
N ILE A 362 -29.36 -8.18 36.41
CA ILE A 362 -29.00 -6.80 36.72
C ILE A 362 -28.99 -6.65 38.23
N THR A 363 -27.86 -6.16 38.76
CA THR A 363 -27.73 -5.81 40.18
C THR A 363 -27.38 -4.34 40.32
N PHE A 364 -28.26 -3.60 40.99
CA PHE A 364 -27.98 -2.24 41.46
C PHE A 364 -27.36 -2.29 42.84
N THR A 365 -26.34 -1.48 43.07
CA THR A 365 -25.68 -1.32 44.37
C THR A 365 -25.53 0.16 44.72
N TRP A 366 -25.76 0.53 45.98
CA TRP A 366 -25.56 1.89 46.48
C TRP A 366 -24.64 1.91 47.72
N PRO A 367 -23.92 3.01 47.96
CA PRO A 367 -23.03 3.14 49.09
C PRO A 367 -23.79 3.54 50.37
N ASP A 368 -23.53 2.84 51.47
CA ASP A 368 -23.89 3.19 52.85
C ASP A 368 -22.74 2.60 53.71
N THR A 369 -21.71 3.40 53.94
CA THR A 369 -20.44 2.94 54.52
C THR A 369 -20.50 2.91 56.05
N ASP A 370 -21.34 3.75 56.66
CA ASP A 370 -21.54 3.82 58.10
C ASP A 370 -22.77 3.05 58.59
N ASN A 371 -23.50 2.39 57.68
CA ASN A 371 -24.68 1.56 57.92
C ASN A 371 -25.76 2.34 58.68
N ASP A 372 -25.94 3.62 58.37
CA ASP A 372 -26.92 4.48 59.04
C ASP A 372 -28.32 4.40 58.41
N GLY A 373 -28.47 3.64 57.32
CA GLY A 373 -29.71 3.48 56.57
C GLY A 373 -29.96 4.63 55.59
N THR A 374 -28.96 5.46 55.32
CA THR A 374 -28.97 6.50 54.30
C THR A 374 -27.86 6.29 53.28
N ILE A 375 -28.13 6.67 52.03
CA ILE A 375 -27.15 6.49 50.95
C ILE A 375 -26.06 7.56 51.09
N ASP A 376 -24.79 7.14 51.17
CA ASP A 376 -23.62 8.00 51.39
C ASP A 376 -23.61 9.21 50.43
N GLY A 377 -23.48 10.41 50.99
CA GLY A 377 -23.43 11.66 50.23
C GLY A 377 -24.81 12.18 49.79
N THR A 378 -25.89 11.66 50.36
CA THR A 378 -27.29 12.03 50.06
C THR A 378 -28.12 12.09 51.36
N ASN A 379 -29.35 12.61 51.30
CA ASN A 379 -30.31 12.55 52.42
C ASN A 379 -31.39 11.47 52.21
N ILE A 380 -31.12 10.49 51.36
CA ILE A 380 -32.13 9.51 50.93
C ILE A 380 -32.01 8.27 51.81
N ASN A 381 -33.11 7.91 52.47
CA ASN A 381 -33.25 6.66 53.18
C ASN A 381 -33.25 5.48 52.20
N GLU A 382 -32.45 4.45 52.46
CA GLU A 382 -32.33 3.27 51.61
C GLU A 382 -33.65 2.51 51.40
N GLU A 383 -34.58 2.57 52.36
CA GLU A 383 -35.89 1.93 52.27
C GLU A 383 -36.79 2.58 51.22
N ASN A 384 -36.49 3.83 50.83
CA ASN A 384 -37.25 4.62 49.86
C ASN A 384 -36.69 4.53 48.43
N VAL A 385 -35.73 3.63 48.18
CA VAL A 385 -35.25 3.31 46.83
C VAL A 385 -36.33 2.54 46.07
N ARG A 386 -36.79 3.10 44.96
CA ARG A 386 -37.82 2.53 44.07
C ARG A 386 -37.27 2.25 42.68
N ILE A 387 -37.57 1.08 42.13
CA ILE A 387 -37.25 0.70 40.76
C ILE A 387 -38.54 0.52 39.99
N THR A 388 -38.62 1.08 38.80
CA THR A 388 -39.73 0.92 37.87
C THR A 388 -39.23 0.36 36.54
N LYS A 389 -40.07 -0.40 35.84
CA LYS A 389 -39.84 -0.96 34.51
C LYS A 389 -41.02 -0.59 33.61
N ASP A 390 -40.77 0.08 32.50
CA ASP A 390 -41.82 0.54 31.57
C ASP A 390 -42.93 1.33 32.30
N ASN A 391 -42.56 2.20 33.25
CA ASN A 391 -43.43 2.95 34.17
C ASN A 391 -44.30 2.10 35.13
N LEU A 392 -44.06 0.79 35.20
CA LEU A 392 -44.64 -0.08 36.23
C LEU A 392 -43.68 -0.18 37.42
N VAL A 393 -44.18 0.09 38.62
CA VAL A 393 -43.39 -0.01 39.86
C VAL A 393 -43.01 -1.49 40.10
N LEU A 394 -41.72 -1.78 40.09
CA LEU A 394 -41.16 -3.08 40.47
C LEU A 394 -40.88 -3.16 41.97
N THR A 395 -40.59 -2.02 42.61
CA THR A 395 -40.41 -1.93 44.07
C THR A 395 -41.08 -0.67 44.62
N ASP A 396 -41.96 -0.82 45.61
CA ASP A 396 -42.54 0.32 46.35
C ASP A 396 -41.61 0.79 47.49
N LYS A 397 -40.92 -0.17 48.11
CA LYS A 397 -39.85 -0.01 49.09
C LYS A 397 -38.91 -1.19 48.96
N CYS A 398 -37.65 -0.96 48.61
CA CYS A 398 -36.72 -2.06 48.30
C CYS A 398 -36.77 -3.18 49.36
N LYS A 399 -36.72 -2.83 50.65
CA LYS A 399 -36.70 -3.75 51.81
C LYS A 399 -37.75 -4.88 51.80
N PHE A 400 -38.87 -4.74 51.09
CA PHE A 400 -39.97 -5.70 51.10
C PHE A 400 -40.08 -6.56 49.83
N GLU A 401 -39.15 -6.42 48.88
CA GLU A 401 -39.20 -7.09 47.59
C GLU A 401 -38.19 -8.23 47.48
N SER A 402 -38.54 -9.29 46.73
CA SER A 402 -37.75 -10.53 46.64
C SER A 402 -36.36 -10.37 46.02
N GLY A 403 -36.12 -9.26 45.31
CA GLY A 403 -34.82 -8.91 44.72
C GLY A 403 -33.94 -8.02 45.61
N CYS A 404 -34.44 -7.52 46.74
CA CYS A 404 -33.68 -6.58 47.58
C CYS A 404 -32.89 -7.30 48.67
N ASN A 405 -31.63 -6.88 48.84
CA ASN A 405 -30.82 -7.21 49.99
C ASN A 405 -30.42 -5.92 50.69
N ALA A 406 -31.25 -5.50 51.66
CA ALA A 406 -31.02 -4.28 52.43
C ALA A 406 -29.69 -4.30 53.19
N THR A 407 -29.26 -5.47 53.70
CA THR A 407 -27.98 -5.59 54.41
C THR A 407 -26.76 -5.47 53.48
N ALA A 408 -26.95 -5.73 52.19
CA ALA A 408 -25.89 -5.64 51.18
C ALA A 408 -26.02 -4.40 50.29
N ASN A 409 -27.00 -3.53 50.55
CA ASN A 409 -27.30 -2.35 49.73
C ASN A 409 -27.48 -2.68 48.25
N THR A 410 -28.16 -3.81 47.96
CA THR A 410 -28.35 -4.26 46.59
C THR A 410 -29.81 -4.53 46.24
N PHE A 411 -30.13 -4.36 44.95
CA PHE A 411 -31.35 -4.89 44.36
C PHE A 411 -31.04 -5.63 43.05
N THR A 412 -31.47 -6.88 42.95
CA THR A 412 -31.19 -7.78 41.85
C THR A 412 -32.48 -8.27 41.18
N PHE A 413 -32.51 -8.27 39.86
CA PHE A 413 -33.59 -8.83 39.06
C PHE A 413 -33.07 -9.37 37.73
N GLN A 414 -33.88 -10.19 37.07
CA GLN A 414 -33.55 -10.74 35.76
C GLN A 414 -34.40 -10.14 34.65
N ILE A 415 -33.79 -9.97 33.47
CA ILE A 415 -34.46 -9.51 32.25
C ILE A 415 -34.25 -10.52 31.12
N LEU A 416 -35.29 -10.71 30.31
CA LEU A 416 -35.27 -11.53 29.10
C LEU A 416 -35.42 -10.69 27.82
N SER A 417 -35.63 -9.39 27.97
CA SER A 417 -35.73 -8.43 26.88
C SER A 417 -35.38 -7.03 27.36
N LEU A 418 -34.98 -6.17 26.43
CA LEU A 418 -34.73 -4.75 26.71
C LEU A 418 -36.05 -4.00 27.01
N SER A 419 -36.01 -3.14 28.04
CA SER A 419 -37.10 -2.29 28.53
C SER A 419 -36.54 -1.03 29.17
N GLU A 420 -37.36 0.00 29.34
CA GLU A 420 -36.95 1.21 30.04
C GLU A 420 -37.02 1.00 31.55
N PHE A 421 -35.96 1.33 32.28
CA PHE A 421 -35.92 1.22 33.74
C PHE A 421 -35.71 2.59 34.35
N THR A 422 -36.47 2.92 35.39
CA THR A 422 -36.22 4.14 36.17
C THR A 422 -35.99 3.75 37.60
N LEU A 423 -34.79 4.04 38.10
CA LEU A 423 -34.46 4.06 39.51
C LEU A 423 -34.84 5.45 40.04
N ALA A 424 -35.65 5.52 41.08
CA ALA A 424 -36.02 6.78 41.71
C ALA A 424 -35.81 6.60 43.22
N ALA A 425 -35.11 7.54 43.81
CA ALA A 425 -34.89 7.59 45.24
C ALA A 425 -35.60 8.86 45.71
N PHE A 426 -36.79 8.69 46.28
CA PHE A 426 -37.57 9.83 46.75
C PHE A 426 -37.01 10.21 48.12
N GLY A 427 -36.57 11.47 48.25
CA GLY A 427 -36.35 12.05 49.56
C GLY A 427 -37.66 12.01 50.36
N GLU A 428 -37.54 11.99 51.68
CA GLU A 428 -38.63 12.27 52.62
C GLU A 428 -39.52 13.42 52.09
N PRO A 429 -40.85 13.38 52.37
CA PRO A 429 -41.88 14.16 51.67
C PRO A 429 -41.46 15.61 51.41
N THR A 430 -41.72 16.06 50.19
CA THR A 430 -41.36 17.40 49.74
C THR A 430 -42.03 18.47 50.62
N LEU A 431 -41.21 19.10 51.45
CA LEU A 431 -41.58 20.10 52.43
C LEU A 431 -42.12 21.35 51.73
N ALA A 432 -43.37 21.71 52.00
CA ALA A 432 -43.76 23.11 51.91
C ALA A 432 -43.05 23.85 53.05
N GLU A 433 -41.89 24.46 52.79
CA GLU A 433 -41.20 25.22 53.83
C GLU A 433 -41.93 26.55 54.04
N LEU A 434 -42.27 26.88 55.29
CA LEU A 434 -43.03 28.08 55.62
C LEU A 434 -42.09 29.21 56.03
N SER A 435 -42.16 30.35 55.35
CA SER A 435 -41.58 31.61 55.84
C SER A 435 -42.47 32.26 56.91
N TYR A 436 -43.77 31.96 56.88
CA TYR A 436 -44.75 32.57 57.77
C TYR A 436 -45.93 31.64 57.99
N PHE A 437 -46.41 31.53 59.23
CA PHE A 437 -47.68 30.90 59.57
C PHE A 437 -48.25 31.59 60.81
N ALA A 438 -49.49 32.09 60.73
CA ALA A 438 -50.14 32.75 61.84
C ALA A 438 -51.67 32.71 61.73
N ALA A 439 -52.34 32.79 62.89
CA ALA A 439 -53.77 33.01 63.01
C ALA A 439 -54.05 34.38 63.66
N SER A 440 -55.02 35.11 63.13
CA SER A 440 -55.36 36.46 63.63
C SER A 440 -56.87 36.75 63.54
N LEU A 441 -57.36 37.64 64.40
CA LEU A 441 -58.78 38.06 64.36
C LEU A 441 -59.04 38.92 63.12
N TYR A 442 -60.05 38.55 62.33
CA TYR A 442 -60.44 39.26 61.12
C TYR A 442 -61.98 39.36 61.01
N LYS A 443 -62.51 40.59 61.20
CA LYS A 443 -63.95 40.92 61.02
C LYS A 443 -64.90 39.95 61.75
N GLY A 444 -64.57 39.58 62.98
CA GLY A 444 -65.37 38.65 63.82
C GLY A 444 -65.13 37.16 63.55
N ASN A 445 -64.17 36.82 62.68
CA ASN A 445 -63.75 35.47 62.33
C ASN A 445 -62.24 35.32 62.61
N VAL A 446 -61.66 34.15 62.33
CA VAL A 446 -60.20 33.95 62.33
C VAL A 446 -59.67 33.86 60.90
N LEU A 447 -58.65 34.66 60.60
CA LEU A 447 -57.84 34.54 59.39
C LEU A 447 -56.58 33.72 59.72
N VAL A 448 -56.46 32.56 59.10
CA VAL A 448 -55.24 31.73 59.10
C VAL A 448 -54.47 32.04 57.83
N LYS A 449 -53.25 32.56 57.96
CA LYS A 449 -52.40 32.95 56.84
C LYS A 449 -51.05 32.24 56.92
N TRP A 450 -50.58 31.74 55.79
CA TRP A 450 -49.23 31.21 55.65
C TRP A 450 -48.58 31.66 54.35
N GLU A 451 -47.25 31.67 54.35
CA GLU A 451 -46.42 31.99 53.20
C GLU A 451 -45.33 30.92 53.09
N THR A 452 -45.09 30.43 51.89
CA THR A 452 -44.10 29.40 51.60
C THR A 452 -42.78 30.03 51.14
N THR A 453 -41.64 29.47 51.53
CA THR A 453 -40.35 29.73 50.88
C THR A 453 -40.21 28.85 49.66
N THR A 454 -40.56 27.56 49.77
CA THR A 454 -40.49 26.57 48.68
C THR A 454 -41.68 25.62 48.71
N GLU A 455 -42.15 25.22 47.53
CA GLU A 455 -43.22 24.26 47.28
C GLU A 455 -42.75 23.26 46.21
N ILE A 456 -42.21 22.13 46.64
CA ILE A 456 -41.81 21.03 45.75
C ILE A 456 -42.91 19.97 45.85
N ASP A 457 -43.35 19.41 44.72
CA ASP A 457 -44.42 18.38 44.59
C ASP A 457 -45.69 18.61 45.43
N CYS A 458 -46.00 19.86 45.74
CA CYS A 458 -47.09 20.26 46.62
C CYS A 458 -48.44 20.16 45.89
N ALA A 459 -49.36 19.31 46.35
CA ALA A 459 -50.75 19.27 45.85
C ALA A 459 -51.63 20.33 46.51
N GLY A 460 -51.48 20.52 47.82
CA GLY A 460 -52.21 21.55 48.54
C GLY A 460 -52.17 21.40 50.06
N PHE A 461 -52.93 22.25 50.74
CA PHE A 461 -52.93 22.35 52.20
C PHE A 461 -54.30 22.05 52.80
N ASN A 462 -54.29 21.46 53.99
CA ASN A 462 -55.42 21.39 54.90
C ASN A 462 -55.17 22.24 56.15
N VAL A 463 -56.23 22.89 56.62
CA VAL A 463 -56.21 23.69 57.84
C VAL A 463 -56.98 22.95 58.91
N TRP A 464 -56.32 22.74 60.04
CA TRP A 464 -56.82 21.95 61.16
C TRP A 464 -56.96 22.83 62.40
N ARG A 465 -57.98 22.62 63.23
CA ARG A 465 -58.23 23.41 64.44
C ARG A 465 -58.48 22.57 65.68
N SER A 466 -57.94 22.99 66.82
CA SER A 466 -58.29 22.48 68.15
C SER A 466 -58.64 23.60 69.14
N GLU A 467 -59.33 23.23 70.22
CA GLU A 467 -59.64 24.13 71.35
C GLU A 467 -58.50 24.19 72.37
N THR A 468 -57.55 23.26 72.31
CA THR A 468 -56.37 23.21 73.18
C THR A 468 -55.11 22.95 72.36
N GLU A 469 -53.96 23.37 72.87
CA GLU A 469 -52.68 23.31 72.15
C GLU A 469 -52.32 21.90 71.67
N ASN A 470 -52.55 20.91 72.53
CA ASN A 470 -52.26 19.50 72.28
C ASN A 470 -53.54 18.66 72.07
N GLY A 471 -54.68 19.31 71.85
CA GLY A 471 -55.94 18.62 71.64
C GLY A 471 -56.03 17.94 70.28
N GLU A 472 -57.05 17.10 70.13
CA GLU A 472 -57.42 16.56 68.82
C GLU A 472 -57.79 17.72 67.89
N HIS A 473 -57.19 17.77 66.70
CA HIS A 473 -57.46 18.81 65.72
C HIS A 473 -58.48 18.29 64.69
N THR A 474 -59.40 19.16 64.30
CA THR A 474 -60.46 18.89 63.31
C THR A 474 -60.18 19.65 62.02
N LYS A 475 -60.27 18.96 60.87
CA LYS A 475 -60.07 19.58 59.56
C LYS A 475 -61.19 20.56 59.24
N LEU A 476 -60.84 21.76 58.77
CA LEU A 476 -61.79 22.84 58.50
C LEU A 476 -62.17 22.98 57.03
N ASN A 477 -61.22 22.78 56.10
CA ASN A 477 -61.47 22.92 54.67
C ASN A 477 -62.07 21.62 54.08
N GLN A 478 -63.09 21.76 53.22
CA GLN A 478 -63.73 20.61 52.55
C GLN A 478 -62.92 20.10 51.35
N SER A 479 -62.29 21.01 50.62
CA SER A 479 -61.41 20.71 49.50
C SER A 479 -60.00 21.16 49.84
N LEU A 480 -59.01 20.43 49.32
CA LEU A 480 -57.60 20.76 49.46
C LEU A 480 -57.35 22.16 48.89
N ILE A 481 -56.59 22.99 49.60
CA ILE A 481 -56.22 24.34 49.14
C ILE A 481 -55.01 24.19 48.23
N PRO A 482 -55.15 24.31 46.89
CA PRO A 482 -54.08 23.91 45.97
C PRO A 482 -52.85 24.80 46.11
N CYS A 483 -51.68 24.18 45.97
CA CYS A 483 -50.42 24.90 45.92
C CYS A 483 -50.35 25.81 44.69
N LYS A 484 -49.61 26.91 44.81
CA LYS A 484 -49.51 28.00 43.83
C LYS A 484 -48.08 28.17 43.31
N GLY A 485 -47.10 27.50 43.91
CA GLY A 485 -45.67 27.57 43.62
C GLY A 485 -44.88 28.33 44.70
N ASP A 486 -43.56 28.29 44.59
CA ASP A 486 -42.62 28.92 45.53
C ASP A 486 -42.95 30.39 45.85
N GLY A 487 -42.74 30.80 47.11
CA GLY A 487 -42.93 32.19 47.54
C GLY A 487 -44.40 32.62 47.65
N SER A 488 -45.35 31.68 47.62
CA SER A 488 -46.77 31.98 47.53
C SER A 488 -47.40 32.31 48.89
N GLN A 489 -48.46 33.12 48.84
CA GLN A 489 -49.26 33.47 50.00
C GLN A 489 -50.65 32.80 49.96
N TYR A 490 -51.09 32.35 51.12
CA TYR A 490 -52.33 31.62 51.30
C TYR A 490 -53.12 32.14 52.48
N GLU A 491 -54.44 32.08 52.37
CA GLU A 491 -55.36 32.57 53.37
C GLU A 491 -56.56 31.63 53.49
N PHE A 492 -56.93 31.31 54.72
CA PHE A 492 -58.13 30.56 55.06
C PHE A 492 -58.91 31.28 56.17
N ILE A 493 -60.21 31.49 55.96
CA ILE A 493 -61.09 32.16 56.93
C ILE A 493 -61.92 31.11 57.66
N ASP A 494 -61.63 30.90 58.94
CA ASP A 494 -62.47 30.14 59.85
C ASP A 494 -63.59 31.05 60.36
N LYS A 495 -64.82 30.78 59.91
CA LYS A 495 -66.03 31.56 60.21
C LYS A 495 -66.65 31.26 61.58
N THR A 496 -65.98 30.48 62.42
CA THR A 496 -66.45 30.23 63.78
C THR A 496 -66.21 31.45 64.68
N THR A 497 -67.18 31.73 65.55
CA THR A 497 -67.06 32.78 66.56
C THR A 497 -65.92 32.42 67.51
N THR A 498 -64.92 33.30 67.63
CA THR A 498 -63.78 33.09 68.53
C THR A 498 -64.22 33.05 69.99
N LYS A 499 -63.75 32.03 70.72
CA LYS A 499 -63.93 31.90 72.17
C LYS A 499 -62.90 32.76 72.92
N GLU A 500 -63.19 33.08 74.19
CA GLU A 500 -62.29 33.81 75.09
C GLU A 500 -60.88 33.17 75.16
N ASN A 501 -60.81 31.84 75.27
CA ASN A 501 -59.55 31.09 75.33
C ASN A 501 -58.88 30.87 73.95
N GLY A 502 -59.50 31.33 72.86
CA GLY A 502 -58.92 31.20 71.52
C GLY A 502 -59.01 29.82 70.90
N TYR A 503 -58.28 29.64 69.80
CA TYR A 503 -58.14 28.39 69.04
C TYR A 503 -56.68 28.16 68.65
N TYR A 504 -56.33 26.90 68.44
CA TYR A 504 -55.04 26.45 67.91
C TYR A 504 -55.24 25.90 66.51
N TYR A 505 -54.35 26.27 65.59
CA TYR A 505 -54.42 25.90 64.19
C TYR A 505 -53.15 25.17 63.76
N LYS A 506 -53.31 24.03 63.07
CA LYS A 506 -52.22 23.34 62.38
C LYS A 506 -52.42 23.43 60.88
N LEU A 507 -51.32 23.49 60.16
CA LEU A 507 -51.29 23.36 58.73
C LEU A 507 -50.79 21.96 58.40
N GLU A 508 -51.48 21.28 57.49
CA GLU A 508 -51.02 20.03 56.88
C GLU A 508 -50.80 20.29 55.40
N ASP A 509 -49.60 20.05 54.91
CA ASP A 509 -49.30 20.02 53.48
C ASP A 509 -49.47 18.59 52.94
N ILE A 510 -49.99 18.48 51.71
CA ILE A 510 -50.20 17.23 50.97
C ILE A 510 -49.46 17.33 49.65
N ASP A 511 -48.71 16.29 49.29
CA ASP A 511 -48.01 16.19 48.00
C ASP A 511 -48.92 15.69 46.85
N LEU A 512 -48.46 15.79 45.60
CA LEU A 512 -49.15 15.28 44.39
C LEU A 512 -49.41 13.77 44.41
N HIS A 513 -48.86 13.04 45.37
CA HIS A 513 -48.95 11.59 45.53
C HIS A 513 -49.78 11.17 46.76
N GLY A 514 -50.30 12.12 47.53
CA GLY A 514 -51.20 11.91 48.68
C GLY A 514 -50.53 11.78 50.05
N THR A 515 -49.20 11.96 50.17
CA THR A 515 -48.48 11.96 51.45
C THR A 515 -48.71 13.28 52.19
N SER A 516 -48.80 13.27 53.52
CA SER A 516 -49.01 14.50 54.31
C SER A 516 -47.99 14.74 55.42
N THR A 517 -47.68 16.03 55.64
CA THR A 517 -46.80 16.54 56.70
C THR A 517 -47.54 17.59 57.52
N PHE A 518 -47.23 17.73 58.82
CA PHE A 518 -47.86 18.73 59.70
C PHE A 518 -46.84 19.76 60.19
N HIS A 519 -47.24 21.03 60.14
CA HIS A 519 -46.49 22.14 60.72
C HIS A 519 -46.88 22.39 62.18
N ASN A 520 -45.97 23.04 62.90
CA ASN A 520 -46.19 23.43 64.29
C ASN A 520 -47.44 24.33 64.43
N PRO A 521 -48.26 24.13 65.48
CA PRO A 521 -49.49 24.87 65.63
C PRO A 521 -49.24 26.36 65.93
N VAL A 522 -50.17 27.20 65.49
CA VAL A 522 -50.25 28.62 65.85
C VAL A 522 -51.55 28.89 66.59
N SER A 523 -51.54 29.84 67.51
CA SER A 523 -52.72 30.17 68.30
C SER A 523 -53.23 31.58 68.00
N VAL A 524 -54.53 31.78 68.24
CA VAL A 524 -55.16 33.10 68.27
C VAL A 524 -56.05 33.17 69.49
N THR A 525 -55.89 34.21 70.30
CA THR A 525 -56.76 34.46 71.46
C THR A 525 -57.94 35.34 71.06
N GLY A 526 -59.14 35.03 71.57
CA GLY A 526 -60.29 35.92 71.45
C GLY A 526 -60.04 37.26 72.15
N LYS A 527 -60.74 38.30 71.72
CA LYS A 527 -60.79 39.59 72.43
C LYS A 527 -61.91 39.62 73.45
#